data_AF-A0A0R0C6B9-F1
#
_entry.id   AF-A0A0R0C6B9-F1
#
_cell.length_a   1.000
_cell.length_b   1.000
_cell.length_c   1.000
_cell.angle_alpha   90.00
_cell.angle_beta   90.00
_cell.angle_gamma   90.00
#
_symmetry.space_group_name_H-M   'P 1'
#
loop_
_entity.id
_entity.type
_entity.pdbx_description
1 polymer ?
#
loop_
_entity_poly.entity_id
_entity_poly.type
_entity_poly.pdbx_seq_one_letter_code
_entity_poly.pdbx_strand_id
1 'polypeptide(L)'
;MVTRAHILAGIALFLAGFLAGREWRDRSADLAESRQRVSQLTGQVEAVQDARQAEREQGQALAEIGAKHEEDREAAEAVPAAVVAGLRADVLRLRQHWAGCETRALSEAAAGAAERDEAARLREQGAADLVRVGRDADDQVRACQAVIREYESR
;
A
#
# COMPACT_ATOMS: atom_id res chain seq x y z
N MET A 1 76.91 49.15 8.75
CA MET A 1 77.56 47.82 8.75
C MET A 1 76.56 46.82 9.30
N VAL A 2 76.14 45.85 8.49
CA VAL A 2 75.27 44.76 8.95
C VAL A 2 76.12 43.84 9.83
N THR A 3 75.84 43.80 11.13
CA THR A 3 76.54 42.86 12.04
C THR A 3 75.84 41.50 12.04
N ARG A 4 76.57 40.44 12.42
CA ARG A 4 76.07 39.04 12.45
C ARG A 4 74.74 38.89 13.20
N ALA A 5 74.52 39.69 14.25
CA ALA A 5 73.27 39.72 15.00
C ALA A 5 72.04 40.12 14.14
N HIS A 6 72.19 41.07 13.22
CA HIS A 6 71.11 41.48 12.32
C HIS A 6 70.75 40.36 11.32
N ILE A 7 71.75 39.63 10.84
CA ILE A 7 71.53 38.48 9.94
C ILE A 7 70.78 37.36 10.67
N LEU A 8 71.20 37.02 11.89
CA LEU A 8 70.54 35.99 12.69
C LEU A 8 69.10 36.38 13.06
N ALA A 9 68.87 37.64 13.42
CA ALA A 9 67.52 38.14 13.71
C ALA A 9 66.61 38.08 12.47
N GLY A 10 67.13 38.43 11.29
CA GLY A 10 66.40 38.32 10.03
C GLY A 10 66.02 36.87 9.68
N ILE A 11 66.96 35.94 9.85
CA ILE A 11 66.72 34.50 9.64
C ILE A 11 65.68 33.98 10.65
N ALA A 12 65.79 34.34 11.91
CA ALA A 12 64.84 33.91 12.94
C ALA A 12 63.42 34.42 12.66
N LEU A 13 63.26 35.68 12.26
CA LEU A 13 61.96 36.23 11.85
C LEU A 13 61.40 35.56 10.61
N PHE A 14 62.25 35.28 9.62
CA PHE A 14 61.84 34.56 8.41
C PHE A 14 61.34 33.15 8.73
N LEU A 15 62.09 32.40 9.55
CA LEU A 15 61.71 31.05 9.98
C LEU A 15 60.43 31.07 10.82
N ALA A 16 60.27 32.02 11.74
CA ALA A 16 59.05 32.17 12.54
C ALA A 16 57.83 32.47 11.66
N GLY A 17 57.95 33.38 10.69
CA GLY A 17 56.88 33.68 9.74
C GLY A 17 56.54 32.49 8.84
N PHE A 18 57.55 31.75 8.38
CA PHE A 18 57.36 30.55 7.57
C PHE A 18 56.63 29.43 8.35
N LEU A 19 57.05 29.16 9.59
CA LEU A 19 56.42 28.15 10.45
C LEU A 19 54.98 28.55 10.81
N ALA A 20 54.74 29.82 11.18
CA ALA A 20 53.41 30.32 11.48
C ALA A 20 52.48 30.29 10.24
N GLY A 21 53.00 30.63 9.06
CA GLY A 21 52.26 30.56 7.81
C GLY A 21 51.91 29.12 7.42
N ARG A 22 52.85 28.18 7.61
CA ARG A 22 52.61 26.75 7.36
C ARG A 22 51.54 26.20 8.30
N GLU A 23 51.65 26.47 9.59
CA GLU A 23 50.69 26.06 10.62
C GLU A 23 49.28 26.62 10.36
N TRP A 24 49.17 27.90 9.97
CA TRP A 24 47.89 28.49 9.59
C TRP A 24 47.28 27.82 8.36
N ARG A 25 48.11 27.52 7.34
CA ARG A 25 47.67 26.83 6.13
C ARG A 25 47.20 25.41 6.42
N ASP A 26 47.93 24.68 7.28
CA ASP A 26 47.58 23.32 7.68
C ASP A 26 46.25 23.33 8.45
N ARG A 27 46.06 24.23 9.45
CA ARG A 27 44.75 24.40 10.12
C ARG A 27 43.61 24.80 9.17
N SER A 28 43.90 25.63 8.18
CA SER A 28 42.89 26.03 7.19
C SER A 28 42.49 24.86 6.29
N ALA A 29 43.43 23.97 5.95
CA ALA A 29 43.17 22.74 5.22
C ALA A 29 42.32 21.77 6.06
N ASP A 30 42.63 21.58 7.33
CA ASP A 30 41.86 20.72 8.25
C ASP A 30 40.41 21.21 8.41
N LEU A 31 40.22 22.54 8.51
CA LEU A 31 38.89 23.14 8.57
C LEU A 31 38.11 22.96 7.26
N ALA A 32 38.77 23.07 6.11
CA ALA A 32 38.14 22.84 4.81
C ALA A 32 37.72 21.37 4.66
N GLU A 33 38.59 20.43 5.04
CA GLU A 33 38.28 19.00 5.03
C GLU A 33 37.13 18.67 5.99
N SER A 34 37.15 19.21 7.21
CA SER A 34 36.07 19.04 8.18
C SER A 34 34.73 19.54 7.64
N ARG A 35 34.69 20.73 7.02
CA ARG A 35 33.48 21.26 6.38
C ARG A 35 32.99 20.38 5.24
N GLN A 36 33.91 19.86 4.43
CA GLN A 36 33.56 18.94 3.36
C GLN A 36 32.97 17.64 3.90
N ARG A 37 33.57 17.06 4.94
CA ARG A 37 33.03 15.86 5.61
C ARG A 37 31.65 16.12 6.21
N VAL A 38 31.46 17.26 6.88
CA VAL A 38 30.14 17.64 7.43
C VAL A 38 29.12 17.77 6.31
N SER A 39 29.43 18.47 5.22
CA SER A 39 28.55 18.61 4.06
C SER A 39 28.17 17.24 3.47
N GLN A 40 29.14 16.34 3.30
CA GLN A 40 28.90 14.99 2.81
C GLN A 40 28.02 14.18 3.77
N LEU A 41 28.25 14.27 5.08
CA LEU A 41 27.44 13.58 6.09
C LEU A 41 26.02 14.14 6.14
N THR A 42 25.85 15.46 6.07
CA THR A 42 24.53 16.09 6.01
C THR A 42 23.77 15.62 4.78
N GLY A 43 24.40 15.63 3.60
CA GLY A 43 23.76 15.12 2.38
C GLY A 43 23.38 13.64 2.46
N GLN A 44 24.21 12.81 3.12
CA GLN A 44 23.84 11.40 3.38
C GLN A 44 22.65 11.27 4.33
N VAL A 45 22.60 12.10 5.39
CA VAL A 45 21.47 12.10 6.34
C VAL A 45 20.19 12.54 5.66
N GLU A 46 20.23 13.60 4.84
CA GLU A 46 19.07 14.06 4.05
C GLU A 46 18.59 12.96 3.11
N ALA A 47 19.48 12.33 2.33
CA ALA A 47 19.12 11.23 1.44
C ALA A 47 18.49 10.04 2.18
N VAL A 48 18.99 9.69 3.37
CA VAL A 48 18.40 8.64 4.21
C VAL A 48 17.04 9.06 4.76
N GLN A 49 16.86 10.32 5.15
CA GLN A 49 15.58 10.83 5.62
C GLN A 49 14.52 10.81 4.52
N ASP A 50 14.89 11.24 3.31
CA ASP A 50 14.03 11.23 2.13
C ASP A 50 13.63 9.79 1.76
N ALA A 51 14.59 8.86 1.74
CA ALA A 51 14.31 7.44 1.50
C ALA A 51 13.34 6.86 2.54
N ARG A 52 13.57 7.14 3.83
CA ARG A 52 12.67 6.70 4.91
C ARG A 52 11.28 7.34 4.80
N GLN A 53 11.18 8.57 4.30
CA GLN A 53 9.89 9.21 4.09
C GLN A 53 9.14 8.54 2.94
N ALA A 54 9.80 8.27 1.82
CA ALA A 54 9.22 7.53 0.70
C ALA A 54 8.77 6.11 1.11
N GLU A 55 9.54 5.42 1.96
CA GLU A 55 9.17 4.13 2.53
C GLU A 55 7.93 4.23 3.43
N ARG A 56 7.83 5.28 4.26
CA ARG A 56 6.64 5.49 5.11
C ARG A 56 5.40 5.78 4.29
N GLU A 57 5.51 6.64 3.28
CA GLU A 57 4.42 6.98 2.37
C GLU A 57 3.95 5.73 1.61
N GLN A 58 4.88 4.91 1.12
CA GLN A 58 4.58 3.62 0.50
C GLN A 58 3.88 2.65 1.48
N GLY A 59 4.39 2.55 2.71
CA GLY A 59 3.78 1.71 3.73
C GLY A 59 2.36 2.15 4.09
N GLN A 60 2.09 3.45 4.12
CA GLN A 60 0.75 4.00 4.34
C GLN A 60 -0.20 3.69 3.18
N ALA A 61 0.25 3.88 1.93
CA ALA A 61 -0.55 3.56 0.75
C ALA A 61 -0.91 2.06 0.70
N LEU A 62 0.05 1.18 0.98
CA LEU A 62 -0.19 -0.27 1.04
C LEU A 62 -1.14 -0.64 2.20
N ALA A 63 -1.02 0.01 3.35
CA ALA A 63 -1.93 -0.20 4.48
C ALA A 63 -3.36 0.25 4.16
N GLU A 64 -3.53 1.38 3.46
CA GLU A 64 -4.83 1.87 3.03
C GLU A 64 -5.49 0.94 2.01
N ILE A 65 -4.71 0.43 1.03
CA ILE A 65 -5.19 -0.60 0.09
C ILE A 65 -5.64 -1.85 0.84
N GLY A 66 -4.87 -2.30 1.83
CA GLY A 66 -5.22 -3.45 2.66
C GLY A 66 -6.51 -3.23 3.47
N ALA A 67 -6.66 -2.06 4.09
CA ALA A 67 -7.87 -1.70 4.83
C ALA A 67 -9.11 -1.67 3.91
N LYS A 68 -8.98 -1.09 2.73
CA LYS A 68 -10.06 -1.04 1.73
C LYS A 68 -10.42 -2.44 1.21
N HIS A 69 -9.43 -3.31 1.03
CA HIS A 69 -9.68 -4.69 0.63
C HIS A 69 -10.49 -5.46 1.70
N GLU A 70 -10.18 -5.24 2.97
CA GLU A 70 -10.93 -5.85 4.07
C GLU A 70 -12.36 -5.30 4.15
N GLU A 71 -12.55 -3.98 3.99
CA GLU A 71 -13.88 -3.37 3.91
C GLU A 71 -14.69 -3.91 2.72
N ASP A 72 -14.09 -4.00 1.54
CA ASP A 72 -14.72 -4.56 0.33
C ASP A 72 -15.11 -6.03 0.56
N ARG A 73 -14.28 -6.81 1.28
CA ARG A 73 -14.57 -8.21 1.65
C ARG A 73 -15.78 -8.31 2.57
N GLU A 74 -15.85 -7.51 3.63
CA GLU A 74 -17.01 -7.48 4.53
C GLU A 74 -18.29 -7.07 3.77
N ALA A 75 -18.20 -6.07 2.90
CA ALA A 75 -19.33 -5.64 2.07
C ALA A 75 -19.77 -6.73 1.06
N ALA A 76 -18.82 -7.53 0.54
CA ALA A 76 -19.10 -8.62 -0.36
C ALA A 76 -19.94 -9.73 0.28
N GLU A 77 -19.88 -9.94 1.61
CA GLU A 77 -20.70 -10.94 2.29
C GLU A 77 -22.21 -10.62 2.26
N ALA A 78 -22.58 -9.34 2.21
CA ALA A 78 -23.99 -8.92 2.20
C ALA A 78 -24.69 -9.17 0.86
N VAL A 79 -23.95 -9.18 -0.24
CA VAL A 79 -24.50 -9.28 -1.60
C VAL A 79 -25.11 -10.67 -1.89
N PRO A 80 -24.44 -11.80 -1.61
CA PRO A 80 -25.02 -13.14 -1.77
C PRO A 80 -26.30 -13.32 -0.95
N ALA A 81 -26.35 -12.81 0.28
CA ALA A 81 -27.53 -12.88 1.13
C ALA A 81 -28.71 -12.13 0.51
N ALA A 82 -28.47 -10.94 -0.04
CA ALA A 82 -29.48 -10.16 -0.76
C ALA A 82 -29.97 -10.87 -2.03
N VAL A 83 -29.07 -11.52 -2.79
CA VAL A 83 -29.45 -12.32 -3.98
C VAL A 83 -30.33 -13.50 -3.59
N VAL A 84 -29.98 -14.27 -2.55
CA VAL A 84 -30.81 -15.38 -2.06
C VAL A 84 -32.18 -14.90 -1.60
N ALA A 85 -32.23 -13.77 -0.87
CA ALA A 85 -33.50 -13.20 -0.42
C ALA A 85 -34.39 -12.78 -1.60
N GLY A 86 -33.81 -12.16 -2.64
CA GLY A 86 -34.50 -11.80 -3.87
C GLY A 86 -35.06 -13.01 -4.62
N LEU A 87 -34.24 -14.05 -4.81
CA LEU A 87 -34.66 -15.29 -5.46
C LEU A 87 -35.83 -15.96 -4.72
N ARG A 88 -35.75 -16.06 -3.38
CA ARG A 88 -36.83 -16.62 -2.56
C ARG A 88 -38.12 -15.80 -2.66
N ALA A 89 -38.02 -14.47 -2.65
CA ALA A 89 -39.18 -13.60 -2.80
C ALA A 89 -39.87 -13.77 -4.15
N ASP A 90 -39.10 -13.86 -5.24
CA ASP A 90 -39.63 -14.09 -6.58
C ASP A 90 -40.24 -15.50 -6.72
N VAL A 91 -39.61 -16.53 -6.15
CA VAL A 91 -40.17 -17.90 -6.11
C VAL A 91 -41.50 -17.92 -5.36
N LEU A 92 -41.59 -17.27 -4.20
CA LEU A 92 -42.85 -17.17 -3.44
C LEU A 92 -43.94 -16.43 -4.22
N ARG A 93 -43.59 -15.32 -4.90
CA ARG A 93 -44.53 -14.57 -5.76
C ARG A 93 -45.04 -15.44 -6.91
N LEU A 94 -44.16 -16.19 -7.56
CA LEU A 94 -44.53 -17.12 -8.62
C LEU A 94 -45.47 -18.20 -8.10
N ARG A 95 -45.19 -18.77 -6.92
CA ARG A 95 -46.03 -19.78 -6.25
C ARG A 95 -47.42 -19.24 -5.92
N GLN A 96 -47.53 -17.99 -5.44
CA GLN A 96 -48.81 -17.34 -5.19
C GLN A 96 -49.60 -17.08 -6.48
N HIS A 97 -48.93 -16.66 -7.55
CA HIS A 97 -49.57 -16.49 -8.87
C HIS A 97 -50.10 -17.82 -9.41
N TRP A 98 -49.31 -18.88 -9.30
CA TRP A 98 -49.70 -20.22 -9.74
C TRP A 98 -50.80 -20.83 -8.87
N ALA A 99 -50.75 -20.67 -7.53
CA ALA A 99 -51.82 -21.10 -6.64
C ALA A 99 -53.15 -20.39 -6.96
N GLY A 100 -53.12 -19.11 -7.36
CA GLY A 100 -54.29 -18.39 -7.87
C GLY A 100 -54.84 -18.95 -9.19
N CYS A 101 -54.00 -19.63 -9.99
CA CYS A 101 -54.40 -20.34 -11.22
C CYS A 101 -54.83 -21.80 -10.97
N GLU A 102 -54.29 -22.47 -9.95
CA GLU A 102 -54.37 -23.92 -9.74
C GLU A 102 -55.43 -24.36 -8.71
N THR A 103 -56.28 -23.48 -8.17
CA THR A 103 -57.45 -23.85 -7.32
C THR A 103 -58.51 -24.73 -8.02
N ARG A 104 -58.15 -25.45 -9.09
CA ARG A 104 -58.99 -26.39 -9.85
C ARG A 104 -58.44 -27.80 -10.00
N ALA A 105 -57.19 -28.12 -9.61
CA ALA A 105 -56.66 -29.47 -9.79
C ALA A 105 -55.92 -29.99 -8.55
N LEU A 106 -56.05 -31.30 -8.34
CA LEU A 106 -55.95 -32.02 -7.06
C LEU A 106 -54.57 -32.59 -6.73
N SER A 107 -54.45 -32.95 -5.44
CA SER A 107 -53.70 -34.06 -4.84
C SER A 107 -53.12 -35.12 -5.79
N GLU A 108 -51.79 -35.03 -5.95
CA GLU A 108 -50.81 -36.07 -6.33
C GLU A 108 -49.40 -35.42 -6.41
N ALA A 109 -49.35 -34.08 -6.53
CA ALA A 109 -48.15 -33.26 -6.70
C ALA A 109 -47.17 -33.18 -5.50
N ALA A 110 -47.54 -33.67 -4.30
CA ALA A 110 -46.82 -33.34 -3.06
C ALA A 110 -45.41 -33.96 -2.93
N ALA A 111 -45.19 -35.20 -3.38
CA ALA A 111 -43.88 -35.84 -3.29
C ALA A 111 -42.89 -35.30 -4.34
N GLY A 112 -43.34 -35.11 -5.59
CA GLY A 112 -42.53 -34.45 -6.63
C GLY A 112 -42.28 -32.96 -6.35
N ALA A 113 -43.14 -32.31 -5.56
CA ALA A 113 -42.91 -30.94 -5.11
C ALA A 113 -41.73 -30.85 -4.13
N ALA A 114 -41.53 -31.83 -3.25
CA ALA A 114 -40.42 -31.83 -2.30
C ALA A 114 -39.05 -31.95 -2.98
N GLU A 115 -38.89 -32.88 -3.93
CA GLU A 115 -37.63 -33.00 -4.70
C GLU A 115 -37.37 -31.77 -5.58
N ARG A 116 -38.41 -31.18 -6.17
CA ARG A 116 -38.29 -29.94 -6.95
C ARG A 116 -37.93 -28.74 -6.07
N ASP A 117 -38.45 -28.68 -4.85
CA ASP A 117 -38.13 -27.62 -3.87
C ASP A 117 -36.67 -27.75 -3.41
N GLU A 118 -36.16 -28.97 -3.17
CA GLU A 118 -34.74 -29.16 -2.84
C GLU A 118 -33.82 -28.80 -4.02
N ALA A 119 -34.18 -29.20 -5.25
CA ALA A 119 -33.45 -28.79 -6.44
C ALA A 119 -33.52 -27.28 -6.71
N ALA A 120 -34.59 -26.59 -6.29
CA ALA A 120 -34.68 -25.13 -6.34
C ALA A 120 -33.77 -24.48 -5.28
N ARG A 121 -33.80 -24.97 -4.04
CA ARG A 121 -32.93 -24.52 -2.95
C ARG A 121 -31.44 -24.65 -3.30
N LEU A 122 -31.05 -25.77 -3.90
CA LEU A 122 -29.67 -26.01 -4.34
C LEU A 122 -29.26 -25.07 -5.48
N ARG A 123 -30.17 -24.74 -6.41
CA ARG A 123 -29.92 -23.75 -7.47
C ARG A 123 -29.77 -22.33 -6.91
N GLU A 124 -30.58 -21.96 -5.92
CA GLU A 124 -30.45 -20.66 -5.23
C GLU A 124 -29.11 -20.54 -4.50
N GLN A 125 -28.71 -21.58 -3.75
CA GLN A 125 -27.40 -21.62 -3.09
C GLN A 125 -26.26 -21.59 -4.09
N GLY A 126 -26.32 -22.40 -5.16
CA GLY A 126 -25.30 -22.40 -6.20
C GLY A 126 -25.16 -21.06 -6.90
N ALA A 127 -26.27 -20.35 -7.16
CA ALA A 127 -26.23 -19.00 -7.72
C ALA A 127 -25.56 -17.99 -6.76
N ALA A 128 -25.86 -18.07 -5.47
CA ALA A 128 -25.24 -17.22 -4.47
C ALA A 128 -23.73 -17.49 -4.32
N ASP A 129 -23.34 -18.77 -4.33
CA ASP A 129 -21.94 -19.18 -4.27
C ASP A 129 -21.16 -18.71 -5.50
N LEU A 130 -21.73 -18.83 -6.71
CA LEU A 130 -21.11 -18.35 -7.94
C LEU A 130 -20.93 -16.83 -7.94
N VAL A 131 -21.93 -16.08 -7.48
CA VAL A 131 -21.85 -14.61 -7.34
C VAL A 131 -20.76 -14.23 -6.33
N ARG A 132 -20.68 -14.92 -5.19
CA ARG A 132 -19.63 -14.71 -4.19
C ARG A 132 -18.25 -14.94 -4.80
N VAL A 133 -18.02 -16.08 -5.43
CA VAL A 133 -16.72 -16.43 -6.04
C VAL A 133 -16.32 -15.42 -7.11
N GLY A 134 -17.26 -14.97 -7.96
CA GLY A 134 -16.99 -13.94 -8.96
C GLY A 134 -16.58 -12.60 -8.33
N ARG A 135 -17.27 -12.19 -7.27
CA ARG A 135 -16.96 -10.97 -6.50
C ARG A 135 -15.57 -11.06 -5.85
N ASP A 136 -15.27 -12.18 -5.18
CA ASP A 136 -13.98 -12.41 -4.54
C ASP A 136 -12.83 -12.35 -5.56
N ALA A 137 -13.05 -12.91 -6.75
CA ALA A 137 -12.09 -12.86 -7.83
C ALA A 137 -11.89 -11.43 -8.36
N ASP A 138 -12.98 -10.68 -8.59
CA ASP A 138 -12.91 -9.28 -9.04
C ASP A 138 -12.21 -8.38 -8.01
N ASP A 139 -12.45 -8.60 -6.72
CA ASP A 139 -11.83 -7.82 -5.63
C ASP A 139 -10.35 -8.17 -5.49
N GLN A 140 -9.95 -9.44 -5.64
CA GLN A 140 -8.54 -9.83 -5.74
C GLN A 140 -7.84 -9.19 -6.94
N VAL A 141 -8.46 -9.23 -8.12
CA VAL A 141 -7.91 -8.60 -9.33
C VAL A 141 -7.77 -7.10 -9.14
N ARG A 142 -8.77 -6.43 -8.55
CA ARG A 142 -8.72 -4.99 -8.27
C ARG A 142 -7.59 -4.65 -7.30
N ALA A 143 -7.39 -5.44 -6.25
CA ALA A 143 -6.28 -5.27 -5.30
C ALA A 143 -4.91 -5.41 -5.99
N CYS A 144 -4.72 -6.47 -6.79
CA CYS A 144 -3.50 -6.66 -7.57
C CYS A 144 -3.23 -5.50 -8.54
N GLN A 145 -4.27 -5.02 -9.24
CA GLN A 145 -4.15 -3.88 -10.15
C GLN A 145 -3.89 -2.56 -9.42
N ALA A 146 -4.37 -2.38 -8.19
CA ALA A 146 -4.05 -1.21 -7.38
C ALA A 146 -2.57 -1.20 -7.01
N VAL A 147 -2.02 -2.35 -6.61
CA VAL A 147 -0.59 -2.51 -6.32
C VAL A 147 0.26 -2.21 -7.57
N ILE A 148 -0.10 -2.76 -8.73
CA ILE A 148 0.65 -2.51 -9.98
C ILE A 148 0.63 -1.02 -10.35
N ARG A 149 -0.53 -0.37 -10.28
CA ARG A 149 -0.66 1.06 -10.60
C ARG A 149 0.16 1.95 -9.67
N GLU A 150 0.22 1.61 -8.39
CA GLU A 150 1.09 2.30 -7.43
C GLU A 150 2.57 2.20 -7.84
N TYR A 151 3.02 1.02 -8.28
CA TYR A 151 4.39 0.85 -8.80
C TYR A 151 4.64 1.53 -10.14
N GLU A 152 3.65 1.60 -11.05
CA GLU A 152 3.77 2.24 -12.38
C GLU A 152 3.67 3.76 -12.36
N SER A 153 3.06 4.37 -11.33
CA SER A 153 2.97 5.84 -11.20
C SER A 153 4.27 6.53 -10.74
N ARG A 154 5.34 5.75 -10.52
CA ARG A 154 6.69 6.24 -10.23
C ARG A 154 7.60 6.13 -11.46
#